data_AF-A0A377AKN6-F1
#
_entry.id   AF-A0A377AKN6-F1
#
_cell.length_a   1.000
_cell.length_b   1.000
_cell.length_c   1.000
_cell.angle_alpha   90.00
_cell.angle_beta   90.00
_cell.angle_gamma   90.00
#
_symmetry.space_group_name_H-M   'P 1'
#
loop_
_entity.id
_entity.type
_entity.pdbx_description
1 polymer ?
#
loop_
_entity_poly.entity_id
_entity_poly.type
_entity_poly.pdbx_seq_one_letter_code
_entity_poly.pdbx_strand_id
1 'polypeptide(L)'
;MVVYLLICAGMAVLFLRTPTSFLPEEDQGVFMTTAQLPSGATMVNTTKVLQQVTDYYLTKEKDNVQSVFTVGGFGFSGQGQNNGLAFISLKPWSERVGEENSVTAIIQRAMIALSSINKAVVFPFNLPAVAELGTASGFDMELLDNGNLGHEKLTQARNELLSLAAQSPNQVTGVRPNGLEDTPMFKVNVNAAKAEAMGVALSDINQTNFHRLRQQLRERLPQPGAGEKSVCPGRHAVPYVAG
;
A
#
# COMPACT_ATOMS: atom_id res chain seq x y z
N MET A 1 27.18 14.46 50.23
CA MET A 1 27.06 13.03 49.86
C MET A 1 25.61 12.60 49.67
N VAL A 2 24.70 12.80 50.64
CA VAL A 2 23.27 12.42 50.50
C VAL A 2 22.58 13.11 49.32
N VAL A 3 22.78 14.42 49.14
CA VAL A 3 22.22 15.17 48.00
C VAL A 3 22.75 14.65 46.65
N TYR A 4 24.04 14.30 46.59
CA TYR A 4 24.64 13.72 45.39
C TYR A 4 24.04 12.35 45.05
N LEU A 5 23.85 11.48 46.05
CA LEU A 5 23.18 10.19 45.86
C LEU A 5 21.72 10.34 45.40
N LEU A 6 20.99 11.33 45.91
CA LEU A 6 19.63 11.62 45.46
C LEU A 6 19.59 12.08 44.00
N ILE A 7 20.55 12.90 43.56
CA ILE A 7 20.66 13.32 42.16
C ILE A 7 21.00 12.13 41.26
N CYS A 8 21.94 11.27 41.65
CA CYS A 8 22.27 10.05 40.90
C CYS A 8 21.08 9.08 40.80
N ALA A 9 20.33 8.90 41.88
CA ALA A 9 19.12 8.08 41.89
C ALA A 9 18.02 8.69 41.00
N GLY A 10 17.82 10.01 41.07
CA GLY A 10 16.89 10.74 40.20
C GLY A 10 17.24 10.60 38.73
N MET A 11 18.52 10.72 38.37
CA MET A 11 19.01 10.50 37.01
C MET A 11 18.73 9.08 36.54
N ALA A 12 19.01 8.05 37.36
CA ALA A 12 18.75 6.66 37.00
C ALA A 12 17.25 6.39 36.74
N VAL A 13 16.37 6.94 37.59
CA VAL A 13 14.92 6.79 37.42
C VAL A 13 14.42 7.51 36.16
N LEU A 14 14.90 8.72 35.90
CA LEU A 14 14.54 9.46 34.68
C LEU A 14 15.06 8.76 33.42
N PHE A 15 16.29 8.25 33.46
CA PHE A 15 16.88 7.52 32.33
C PHE A 15 16.10 6.24 32.01
N LEU A 16 15.64 5.51 33.02
CA LEU A 16 14.81 4.31 32.85
C LEU A 16 13.37 4.60 32.42
N ARG A 17 12.87 5.83 32.63
CA ARG A 17 11.52 6.25 32.23
C ARG A 17 11.44 6.93 30.87
N THR A 18 12.55 7.43 30.34
CA THR A 18 12.57 8.08 29.03
C THR A 18 12.33 7.05 27.93
N PRO A 19 11.27 7.21 27.11
CA PRO A 19 11.03 6.31 25.99
C PRO A 19 12.18 6.39 25.00
N THR A 20 12.68 5.24 24.55
CA THR A 20 13.68 5.18 23.49
C THR A 20 12.99 5.35 22.14
N SER A 21 13.48 6.28 21.32
CA SER A 21 13.12 6.39 19.90
C SER A 21 14.40 6.49 19.08
N PHE A 22 14.39 5.92 17.87
CA PHE A 22 15.53 6.02 16.96
C PHE A 22 15.59 7.39 16.29
N LEU A 23 14.47 7.80 15.67
CA LEU A 23 14.30 9.10 15.02
C LEU A 23 12.88 9.62 15.28
N PRO A 24 12.69 10.94 15.50
CA PRO A 24 11.36 11.52 15.57
C PRO A 24 10.66 11.44 14.20
N GLU A 25 9.33 11.34 14.22
CA GLU A 25 8.54 11.48 12.99
C GLU A 25 8.58 12.94 12.53
N GLU A 26 8.85 13.17 11.24
CA GLU A 26 8.91 14.52 10.65
C GLU A 26 7.79 14.71 9.62
N ASP A 27 7.31 15.95 9.52
CA ASP A 27 6.43 16.36 8.43
C ASP A 27 7.30 16.64 7.20
N GLN A 28 7.39 15.67 6.29
CA GLN A 28 8.14 15.81 5.03
C GLN A 28 7.32 16.45 3.90
N GLY A 29 6.11 16.94 4.18
CA GLY A 29 5.19 17.46 3.16
C GLY A 29 4.58 16.39 2.25
N VAL A 30 4.84 15.11 2.50
CA VAL A 30 4.28 13.98 1.76
C VAL A 30 3.93 12.86 2.72
N PHE A 31 2.88 12.10 2.39
CA PHE A 31 2.55 10.86 3.07
C PHE A 31 1.85 9.92 2.10
N MET A 32 1.65 8.67 2.51
CA MET A 32 1.05 7.65 1.65
C MET A 32 -0.20 7.06 2.28
N THR A 33 -1.09 6.51 1.46
CA THR A 33 -2.27 5.77 1.90
C THR A 33 -2.40 4.49 1.09
N THR A 34 -2.36 3.35 1.76
CA THR A 34 -2.64 2.06 1.13
C THR A 34 -4.14 1.75 1.20
N ALA A 35 -4.67 1.18 0.13
CA ALA A 35 -6.04 0.65 0.07
C ALA A 35 -5.98 -0.83 -0.30
N GLN A 36 -6.37 -1.68 0.64
CA GLN A 36 -6.36 -3.14 0.49
C GLN A 36 -7.78 -3.66 0.49
N LEU A 37 -8.25 -4.16 -0.65
CA LEU A 37 -9.55 -4.81 -0.77
C LEU A 37 -9.42 -6.30 -0.45
N PRO A 38 -10.52 -6.96 -0.04
CA PRO A 38 -10.58 -8.40 0.12
C PRO A 38 -10.11 -9.15 -1.13
N SER A 39 -9.62 -10.36 -0.90
CA SER A 39 -9.21 -11.30 -1.93
C SER A 39 -10.32 -11.51 -2.98
N GLY A 40 -9.94 -11.51 -4.26
CA GLY A 40 -10.87 -11.63 -5.38
C GLY A 40 -11.56 -10.34 -5.84
N ALA A 41 -11.27 -9.19 -5.20
CA ALA A 41 -11.76 -7.89 -5.69
C ALA A 41 -11.13 -7.53 -7.05
N THR A 42 -11.95 -6.97 -7.94
CA THR A 42 -11.52 -6.55 -9.28
C THR A 42 -10.86 -5.18 -9.24
N MET A 43 -10.03 -4.90 -10.25
CA MET A 43 -9.41 -3.58 -10.42
C MET A 43 -10.44 -2.44 -10.40
N VAL A 44 -11.63 -2.65 -10.98
CA VAL A 44 -12.72 -1.65 -11.01
C VAL A 44 -13.18 -1.28 -9.59
N ASN A 45 -13.26 -2.24 -8.67
CA ASN A 45 -13.64 -1.96 -7.29
C ASN A 45 -12.54 -1.21 -6.55
N THR A 46 -11.29 -1.58 -6.79
CA THR A 46 -10.11 -0.90 -6.22
C THR A 46 -10.04 0.55 -6.70
N THR A 47 -10.24 0.81 -7.98
CA THR A 47 -10.29 2.18 -8.53
C THR A 47 -11.40 3.01 -7.89
N LYS A 48 -12.58 2.42 -7.61
CA LYS A 48 -13.67 3.13 -6.91
C LYS A 48 -13.28 3.53 -5.49
N VAL A 49 -12.59 2.66 -4.76
CA VAL A 49 -12.09 2.97 -3.41
C VAL A 49 -11.02 4.06 -3.49
N LEU A 50 -10.07 3.97 -4.43
CA LEU A 50 -9.05 5.00 -4.64
C LEU A 50 -9.65 6.35 -5.02
N GLN A 51 -10.76 6.37 -5.78
CA GLN A 51 -11.52 7.59 -6.04
C GLN A 51 -12.13 8.16 -4.75
N GLN A 52 -12.75 7.34 -3.90
CA GLN A 52 -13.27 7.81 -2.61
C GLN A 52 -12.17 8.40 -1.70
N VAL A 53 -11.00 7.77 -1.69
CA VAL A 53 -9.82 8.28 -0.96
C VAL A 53 -9.36 9.61 -1.54
N THR A 54 -9.29 9.72 -2.86
CA THR A 54 -8.93 10.95 -3.57
C THR A 54 -9.93 12.08 -3.27
N ASP A 55 -11.22 11.78 -3.37
CA ASP A 55 -12.31 12.72 -3.11
C ASP A 55 -12.28 13.21 -1.66
N TYR A 56 -12.00 12.34 -0.68
CA TYR A 56 -11.83 12.73 0.71
C TYR A 56 -10.70 13.76 0.86
N TYR A 57 -9.51 13.46 0.36
CA TYR A 57 -8.37 14.36 0.49
C TYR A 57 -8.55 15.68 -0.25
N LEU A 58 -9.17 15.66 -1.44
CA LEU A 58 -9.39 16.88 -2.23
C LEU A 58 -10.57 17.73 -1.74
N THR A 59 -11.52 17.17 -0.97
CA THR A 59 -12.69 17.92 -0.49
C THR A 59 -12.61 18.28 0.99
N LYS A 60 -12.28 17.31 1.86
CA LYS A 60 -12.24 17.49 3.32
C LYS A 60 -10.92 18.06 3.81
N GLU A 61 -9.81 17.72 3.15
CA GLU A 61 -8.46 18.18 3.50
C GLU A 61 -7.91 19.15 2.43
N LYS A 62 -8.78 19.80 1.65
CA LYS A 62 -8.41 20.71 0.54
C LYS A 62 -7.45 21.84 0.95
N ASP A 63 -7.52 22.24 2.22
CA ASP A 63 -6.72 23.34 2.74
C ASP A 63 -5.27 22.90 2.96
N ASN A 64 -5.05 21.61 3.22
CA ASN A 64 -3.75 21.00 3.49
C ASN A 64 -3.15 20.26 2.29
N VAL A 65 -3.98 19.59 1.49
CA VAL A 65 -3.55 18.73 0.39
C VAL A 65 -3.33 19.55 -0.89
N GLN A 66 -2.19 19.34 -1.53
CA GLN A 66 -1.87 19.96 -2.83
C GLN A 66 -2.25 19.04 -3.99
N SER A 67 -1.90 17.76 -3.91
CA SER A 67 -2.19 16.80 -4.97
C SER A 67 -2.30 15.37 -4.42
N VAL A 68 -3.04 14.54 -5.14
CA VAL A 68 -3.23 13.11 -4.84
C VAL A 68 -2.95 12.33 -6.10
N PHE A 69 -2.00 11.41 -6.03
CA PHE A 69 -1.67 10.49 -7.12
C PHE A 69 -1.98 9.06 -6.68
N THR A 70 -2.85 8.37 -7.41
CA THR A 70 -3.28 7.00 -7.05
C THR A 70 -2.81 5.98 -8.09
N VAL A 71 -2.44 4.80 -7.60
CA VAL A 71 -1.97 3.67 -8.39
C VAL A 71 -2.79 2.45 -7.98
N GLY A 72 -3.53 1.88 -8.91
CA GLY A 72 -4.23 0.61 -8.73
C GLY A 72 -3.38 -0.56 -9.22
N GLY A 73 -3.46 -1.71 -8.54
CA GLY A 73 -2.70 -2.91 -8.90
C GLY A 73 -1.40 -3.11 -8.11
N PHE A 74 -0.93 -2.06 -7.44
CA PHE A 74 0.34 -2.01 -6.73
C PHE A 74 0.11 -1.54 -5.29
N GLY A 75 0.78 -2.19 -4.34
CA GLY A 75 0.90 -1.73 -2.96
C GLY A 75 2.18 -2.28 -2.31
N PHE A 76 2.54 -1.78 -1.14
CA PHE A 76 3.71 -2.28 -0.39
C PHE A 76 3.54 -3.74 0.08
N SER A 77 2.29 -4.19 0.25
CA SER A 77 1.93 -5.59 0.56
C SER A 77 1.99 -6.53 -0.65
N GLY A 78 2.25 -6.02 -1.86
CA GLY A 78 2.37 -6.82 -3.08
C GLY A 78 1.62 -6.28 -4.30
N GLN A 79 1.65 -7.05 -5.39
CA GLN A 79 0.93 -6.76 -6.63
C GLN A 79 -0.38 -7.54 -6.68
N GLY A 80 -1.49 -6.87 -6.99
CA GLY A 80 -2.80 -7.51 -7.05
C GLY A 80 -3.90 -6.54 -7.46
N GLN A 81 -4.92 -7.03 -8.16
CA GLN A 81 -6.05 -6.17 -8.58
C GLN A 81 -6.80 -5.55 -7.40
N ASN A 82 -6.70 -6.16 -6.22
CA ASN A 82 -7.29 -5.71 -4.96
C ASN A 82 -6.37 -4.75 -4.16
N ASN A 83 -5.20 -4.40 -4.68
CA ASN A 83 -4.24 -3.51 -4.01
C ASN A 83 -4.24 -2.13 -4.68
N GLY A 84 -4.13 -1.09 -3.86
CA GLY A 84 -3.93 0.26 -4.32
C GLY A 84 -3.07 1.08 -3.38
N LEU A 85 -2.39 2.07 -3.94
CA LEU A 85 -1.56 3.02 -3.23
C LEU A 85 -1.93 4.44 -3.68
N ALA A 86 -2.01 5.35 -2.73
CA ALA A 86 -2.16 6.78 -2.96
C ALA A 86 -0.94 7.50 -2.37
N PHE A 87 -0.36 8.39 -3.17
CA PHE A 87 0.67 9.33 -2.79
C PHE A 87 0.00 10.68 -2.60
N ILE A 88 0.14 11.26 -1.42
CA ILE A 88 -0.47 12.54 -1.09
C ILE A 88 0.65 13.55 -0.90
N SER A 89 0.65 14.59 -1.74
CA SER A 89 1.51 15.75 -1.57
C SER A 89 0.73 16.83 -0.84
N LEU A 90 1.29 17.32 0.26
CA LEU A 90 0.75 18.44 1.02
C LEU A 90 1.25 19.76 0.46
N LYS A 91 0.56 20.84 0.82
CA LYS A 91 1.02 22.21 0.56
C LYS A 91 2.27 22.53 1.40
N PRO A 92 3.05 23.55 1.01
CA PRO A 92 4.19 24.02 1.80
C PRO A 92 3.80 24.35 3.24
N TRP A 93 4.70 24.12 4.20
CA TRP A 93 4.44 24.35 5.62
C TRP A 93 3.99 25.79 5.94
N SER A 94 4.45 26.77 5.16
CA SER A 94 4.02 28.18 5.30
C SER A 94 2.53 28.39 5.08
N GLU A 95 1.86 27.51 4.33
CA GLU A 95 0.43 27.56 4.06
C GLU A 95 -0.38 26.69 5.04
N ARG A 96 0.30 25.86 5.85
CA ARG A 96 -0.29 24.93 6.83
C ARG A 96 0.09 25.32 8.25
N VAL A 97 -0.51 26.43 8.72
CA VAL A 97 -0.26 26.93 10.08
C VAL A 97 -1.08 26.13 11.09
N GLY A 98 -0.47 25.75 12.21
CA GLY A 98 -1.14 25.06 13.32
C GLY A 98 -0.80 23.56 13.41
N GLU A 99 -0.74 23.03 14.63
CA GLU A 99 -0.44 21.61 14.89
C GLU A 99 -1.50 20.68 14.28
N GLU A 100 -2.73 21.16 14.12
CA GLU A 100 -3.83 20.46 13.45
C GLU A 100 -3.59 20.24 11.95
N ASN A 101 -2.71 21.02 11.33
CA ASN A 101 -2.36 20.92 9.92
C ASN A 101 -1.02 20.19 9.70
N SER A 102 -0.46 19.59 10.76
CA SER A 102 0.66 18.66 10.66
C SER A 102 0.27 17.36 9.96
N VAL A 103 1.24 16.71 9.31
CA VAL A 103 1.06 15.38 8.68
C VAL A 103 0.43 14.38 9.65
N THR A 104 0.91 14.31 10.90
CA THR A 104 0.40 13.35 11.89
C THR A 104 -1.08 13.59 12.22
N ALA A 105 -1.49 14.86 12.37
CA ALA A 105 -2.89 15.20 12.63
C ALA A 105 -3.79 14.89 11.42
N ILE A 106 -3.32 15.17 10.20
CA ILE A 106 -4.03 14.85 8.95
C ILE A 106 -4.20 13.34 8.82
N ILE A 107 -3.16 12.55 9.08
CA ILE A 107 -3.19 11.08 9.05
C ILE A 107 -4.20 10.54 10.04
N GLN A 108 -4.23 11.04 11.28
CA GLN A 108 -5.20 10.58 12.28
C GLN A 108 -6.65 10.85 11.86
N ARG A 109 -6.95 12.05 11.34
CA ARG A 109 -8.28 12.37 10.82
C ARG A 109 -8.66 11.51 9.63
N ALA A 110 -7.73 11.34 8.69
CA ALA A 110 -7.91 10.50 7.52
C ALA A 110 -8.16 9.04 7.91
N MET A 111 -7.43 8.51 8.90
CA MET A 111 -7.61 7.15 9.40
C MET A 111 -9.03 6.96 9.96
N ILE A 112 -9.53 7.91 10.75
CA ILE A 112 -10.90 7.87 11.28
C ILE A 112 -11.93 7.95 10.15
N ALA A 113 -11.79 8.92 9.24
CA ALA A 113 -12.76 9.12 8.15
C ALA A 113 -12.79 7.95 7.17
N LEU A 114 -11.62 7.43 6.77
CA LEU A 114 -11.49 6.35 5.79
C LEU A 114 -11.79 4.97 6.39
N SER A 115 -11.78 4.82 7.72
CA SER A 115 -12.27 3.60 8.38
C SER A 115 -13.74 3.29 8.10
N SER A 116 -14.52 4.29 7.67
CA SER A 116 -15.92 4.12 7.26
C SER A 116 -16.09 3.34 5.94
N ILE A 117 -15.01 3.15 5.16
CA ILE A 117 -15.02 2.42 3.90
C ILE A 117 -15.05 0.90 4.19
N ASN A 118 -16.25 0.35 4.35
CA ASN A 118 -16.44 -1.08 4.70
C ASN A 118 -15.87 -2.09 3.66
N LYS A 119 -15.57 -1.65 2.44
CA LYS A 119 -15.15 -2.52 1.34
C LYS A 119 -13.64 -2.69 1.22
N ALA A 120 -12.85 -1.93 1.97
CA ALA A 120 -11.40 -1.94 1.91
C ALA A 120 -10.79 -1.55 3.24
N VAL A 121 -9.66 -2.15 3.59
CA VAL A 121 -8.82 -1.64 4.66
C VAL A 121 -7.98 -0.51 4.08
N VAL A 122 -8.27 0.72 4.49
CA VAL A 122 -7.56 1.91 4.05
C VAL A 122 -6.72 2.44 5.21
N PHE A 123 -5.41 2.55 4.99
CA PHE A 123 -4.45 2.92 6.02
C PHE A 123 -3.51 4.02 5.52
N PRO A 124 -3.66 5.26 6.03
CA PRO A 124 -2.70 6.33 5.84
C PRO A 124 -1.51 6.17 6.79
N PHE A 125 -0.30 6.45 6.32
CA PHE A 125 0.92 6.42 7.13
C PHE A 125 1.94 7.45 6.65
N ASN A 126 2.76 7.90 7.59
CA ASN A 126 3.85 8.81 7.30
C ASN A 126 5.08 8.04 6.81
N LEU A 127 5.88 8.66 5.96
CA LEU A 127 7.16 8.11 5.55
C LEU A 127 8.20 8.35 6.65
N PRO A 128 9.13 7.41 6.87
CA PRO A 128 10.21 7.62 7.82
C PRO A 128 11.17 8.71 7.33
N ALA A 129 11.87 9.36 8.27
CA ALA A 129 12.78 10.47 7.98
C ALA A 129 13.86 10.11 6.93
N VAL A 130 14.28 8.84 6.91
CA VAL A 130 15.25 8.31 5.95
C VAL A 130 14.62 7.12 5.21
N ALA A 131 14.41 7.27 3.90
CA ALA A 131 13.76 6.25 3.07
C ALA A 131 14.51 4.90 3.05
N GLU A 132 15.82 4.89 3.35
CA GLU A 132 16.62 3.66 3.43
C GLU A 132 16.31 2.80 4.66
N LEU A 133 15.60 3.33 5.66
CA LEU A 133 15.20 2.60 6.87
C LEU A 133 13.87 1.86 6.71
N GLY A 134 13.21 1.99 5.55
CA GLY A 134 11.95 1.33 5.24
C GLY A 134 10.86 2.33 4.82
N THR A 135 9.63 1.84 4.70
CA THR A 135 8.49 2.62 4.21
C THR A 135 7.44 2.90 5.28
N ALA A 136 7.55 2.31 6.47
CA ALA A 136 6.65 2.52 7.59
C ALA A 136 7.43 2.75 8.88
N SER A 137 6.94 3.64 9.75
CA SER A 137 7.45 3.82 11.11
C SER A 137 6.96 2.69 12.04
N GLY A 138 7.79 2.33 13.03
CA GLY A 138 7.47 1.31 14.03
C GLY A 138 8.48 0.16 14.07
N PHE A 139 7.97 -1.06 14.23
CA PHE A 139 8.75 -2.29 14.24
C PHE A 139 8.34 -3.19 13.06
N ASP A 140 9.25 -4.05 12.62
CA ASP A 140 8.99 -5.11 11.64
C ASP A 140 9.37 -6.46 12.26
N MET A 141 8.56 -7.49 12.04
CA MET A 141 8.79 -8.83 12.56
C MET A 141 8.35 -9.87 11.54
N GLU A 142 9.17 -10.89 11.38
CA GLU A 142 8.86 -12.03 10.53
C GLU A 142 8.46 -13.23 11.39
N LEU A 143 7.31 -13.83 11.08
CA LEU A 143 6.87 -15.07 11.70
C LEU A 143 7.40 -16.27 10.89
N LEU A 144 8.25 -17.07 11.51
CA LEU A 144 8.93 -18.19 10.86
C LEU A 144 8.35 -19.54 11.31
N ASP A 145 8.09 -20.42 10.34
CA ASP A 145 7.77 -21.83 10.59
C ASP A 145 9.05 -22.67 10.59
N ASN A 146 9.64 -22.88 11.77
CA ASN A 146 10.81 -23.74 11.94
C ASN A 146 10.46 -25.24 12.04
N GLY A 147 9.18 -25.57 12.22
CA GLY A 147 8.71 -26.95 12.42
C GLY A 147 8.24 -27.65 11.15
N ASN A 148 8.23 -26.94 10.02
CA ASN A 148 7.63 -27.40 8.76
C ASN A 148 6.16 -27.82 8.95
N LEU A 149 5.42 -27.04 9.74
CA LEU A 149 4.00 -27.22 10.05
C LEU A 149 3.08 -26.88 8.86
N GLY A 150 3.60 -26.08 7.91
CA GLY A 150 2.93 -25.74 6.66
C GLY A 150 2.11 -24.45 6.72
N HIS A 151 1.64 -24.04 5.54
CA HIS A 151 0.99 -22.73 5.31
C HIS A 151 -0.23 -22.46 6.19
N GLU A 152 -1.11 -23.45 6.37
CA GLU A 152 -2.34 -23.29 7.16
C GLU A 152 -2.05 -23.02 8.63
N LYS A 153 -1.06 -23.72 9.20
CA LYS A 153 -0.66 -23.57 10.62
C LYS A 153 0.03 -22.25 10.87
N LEU A 154 0.90 -21.82 9.95
CA LEU A 154 1.54 -20.52 10.02
C LEU A 154 0.51 -19.38 9.94
N THR A 155 -0.47 -19.51 9.06
CA THR A 155 -1.57 -18.55 8.90
C THR A 155 -2.43 -18.46 10.17
N GLN A 156 -2.72 -19.60 10.81
CA GLN A 156 -3.43 -19.64 12.10
C GLN A 156 -2.64 -18.91 13.20
N ALA A 157 -1.34 -19.21 13.35
CA ALA A 157 -0.49 -18.57 14.34
C ALA A 157 -0.38 -17.05 14.13
N ARG A 158 -0.27 -16.61 12.86
CA ARG A 158 -0.31 -15.18 12.49
C ARG A 158 -1.61 -14.52 12.95
N ASN A 159 -2.76 -15.13 12.67
CA ASN A 159 -4.06 -14.56 13.04
C ASN A 159 -4.27 -14.51 14.56
N GLU A 160 -3.75 -15.50 15.29
CA GLU A 160 -3.74 -15.50 16.76
C GLU A 160 -2.87 -14.36 17.30
N LEU A 161 -1.66 -14.17 16.77
CA LEU A 161 -0.79 -13.05 17.13
C LEU A 161 -1.47 -11.69 16.90
N LEU A 162 -2.11 -11.51 15.75
CA LEU A 162 -2.85 -10.29 15.43
C LEU A 162 -4.04 -10.08 16.38
N SER A 163 -4.73 -11.14 16.77
CA SER A 163 -5.83 -11.08 17.74
C SER A 163 -5.35 -10.68 19.13
N LEU A 164 -4.21 -11.21 19.59
CA LEU A 164 -3.59 -10.86 20.87
C LEU A 164 -3.08 -9.41 20.85
N ALA A 165 -2.51 -8.97 19.73
CA ALA A 165 -2.06 -7.59 19.55
C ALA A 165 -3.24 -6.61 19.61
N ALA A 166 -4.37 -6.93 18.97
CA ALA A 166 -5.57 -6.10 19.00
C ALA A 166 -6.16 -5.95 20.42
N GLN A 167 -5.94 -6.92 21.31
CA GLN A 167 -6.38 -6.88 22.71
C GLN A 167 -5.44 -6.05 23.61
N SER A 168 -4.27 -5.66 23.13
CA SER A 168 -3.24 -4.93 23.90
C SER A 168 -2.98 -3.52 23.35
N PRO A 169 -4.01 -2.66 23.22
CA PRO A 169 -3.87 -1.34 22.60
C PRO A 169 -2.94 -0.39 23.37
N ASN A 170 -2.68 -0.69 24.66
CA ASN A 170 -1.78 0.09 25.50
C ASN A 170 -0.28 -0.21 25.23
N GLN A 171 0.03 -1.26 24.46
CA GLN A 171 1.41 -1.66 24.17
C GLN A 171 1.73 -1.61 22.67
N VAL A 172 0.77 -1.97 21.82
CA VAL A 172 0.94 -2.02 20.36
C VAL A 172 -0.25 -1.40 19.65
N THR A 173 0.03 -0.65 18.58
CA THR A 173 -0.98 0.03 17.77
C THR A 173 -0.67 -0.13 16.29
N GLY A 174 -1.70 -0.30 15.46
CA GLY A 174 -1.53 -0.37 14.00
C GLY A 174 -0.86 -1.66 13.48
N VAL A 175 -0.88 -2.74 14.27
CA VAL A 175 -0.32 -4.04 13.89
C VAL A 175 -1.09 -4.62 12.70
N ARG A 176 -0.36 -5.01 11.65
CA ARG A 176 -0.94 -5.53 10.41
C ARG A 176 -0.04 -6.61 9.78
N PRO A 177 -0.60 -7.57 9.05
CA PRO A 177 0.19 -8.50 8.26
C PRO A 177 0.75 -7.81 7.01
N ASN A 178 1.98 -8.16 6.61
CA ASN A 178 2.63 -7.69 5.38
C ASN A 178 2.46 -8.67 4.18
N GLY A 179 1.49 -9.59 4.27
CA GLY A 179 1.23 -10.60 3.26
C GLY A 179 -0.13 -10.46 2.58
N LEU A 180 -0.30 -11.17 1.48
CA LEU A 180 -1.61 -11.35 0.85
C LEU A 180 -2.34 -12.52 1.50
N GLU A 181 -3.64 -12.37 1.72
CA GLU A 181 -4.49 -13.48 2.12
C GLU A 181 -4.67 -14.48 0.98
N ASP A 182 -5.01 -15.72 1.34
CA ASP A 182 -5.27 -16.77 0.37
C ASP A 182 -6.37 -16.36 -0.62
N THR A 183 -6.13 -16.68 -1.89
CA THR A 183 -7.05 -16.31 -2.96
C THR A 183 -7.70 -17.53 -3.59
N PRO A 184 -9.01 -17.47 -3.92
CA PRO A 184 -9.64 -18.53 -4.68
C PRO A 184 -8.96 -18.68 -6.04
N MET A 185 -8.31 -19.83 -6.24
CA MET A 185 -7.67 -20.17 -7.51
C MET A 185 -8.52 -21.19 -8.27
N PHE A 186 -8.70 -20.98 -9.57
CA PHE A 186 -9.34 -21.96 -10.43
C PHE A 186 -8.29 -22.93 -11.00
N LYS A 187 -8.26 -24.15 -10.47
CA LYS A 187 -7.33 -25.19 -10.94
C LYS A 187 -7.95 -26.00 -12.08
N VAL A 188 -7.36 -25.88 -13.27
CA VAL A 188 -7.74 -26.69 -14.43
C VAL A 188 -6.98 -28.01 -14.37
N ASN A 189 -7.69 -29.10 -14.06
CA ASN A 189 -7.12 -30.45 -14.08
C ASN A 189 -7.38 -31.11 -15.45
N VAL A 190 -6.33 -31.29 -16.25
CA VAL A 190 -6.41 -31.97 -17.54
C VAL A 190 -6.22 -33.48 -17.34
N ASN A 191 -7.15 -34.28 -17.86
CA ASN A 191 -7.02 -35.74 -17.85
C ASN A 191 -6.19 -36.20 -19.06
N ALA A 192 -4.93 -36.57 -18.81
CA ALA A 192 -4.00 -37.03 -19.84
C ALA A 192 -4.51 -38.26 -20.60
N ALA A 193 -4.98 -39.29 -19.91
CA ALA A 193 -5.45 -40.53 -20.53
C ALA A 193 -6.65 -40.30 -21.47
N LYS A 194 -7.55 -39.39 -21.11
CA LYS A 194 -8.70 -39.03 -21.95
C LYS A 194 -8.30 -38.17 -23.14
N ALA A 195 -7.31 -37.28 -22.97
CA ALA A 195 -6.78 -36.46 -24.06
C ALA A 195 -6.09 -37.32 -25.13
N GLU A 196 -5.28 -38.30 -24.71
CA GLU A 196 -4.61 -39.26 -25.59
C GLU A 196 -5.63 -40.14 -26.34
N ALA A 197 -6.65 -40.64 -25.66
CA ALA A 197 -7.72 -41.44 -26.28
C ALA A 197 -8.53 -40.64 -27.33
N MET A 198 -8.57 -39.32 -27.22
CA MET A 198 -9.22 -38.42 -28.19
C MET A 198 -8.27 -37.91 -29.28
N GLY A 199 -7.00 -38.36 -29.28
CA GLY A 199 -6.00 -37.92 -30.25
C GLY A 199 -5.53 -36.48 -30.07
N VAL A 200 -5.75 -35.87 -28.89
CA VAL A 200 -5.34 -34.49 -28.60
C VAL A 200 -4.03 -34.51 -27.81
N ALA A 201 -2.98 -33.91 -28.36
CA ALA A 201 -1.71 -33.79 -27.67
C ALA A 201 -1.82 -32.84 -26.46
N LEU A 202 -1.23 -33.24 -25.32
CA LEU A 202 -1.18 -32.42 -24.10
C LEU A 202 -0.48 -31.06 -24.34
N SER A 203 0.48 -31.01 -25.26
CA SER A 203 1.13 -29.78 -25.71
C SER A 203 0.12 -28.77 -26.25
N ASP A 204 -0.86 -29.23 -27.04
CA ASP A 204 -1.81 -28.39 -27.74
C ASP A 204 -2.87 -27.85 -26.78
N ILE A 205 -3.26 -28.65 -25.78
CA ILE A 205 -4.13 -28.23 -24.68
C ILE A 205 -3.46 -27.13 -23.87
N ASN A 206 -2.20 -27.33 -23.49
CA ASN A 206 -1.43 -26.35 -22.72
C ASN A 206 -1.25 -25.06 -23.52
N GLN A 207 -0.83 -25.15 -24.79
CA GLN A 207 -0.69 -23.99 -25.66
C GLN A 207 -2.00 -23.25 -25.86
N THR A 208 -3.12 -23.95 -26.06
CA THR A 208 -4.45 -23.33 -26.24
C THR A 208 -4.91 -22.61 -24.97
N ASN A 209 -4.74 -23.23 -23.80
CA ASN A 209 -5.07 -22.62 -22.51
C ASN A 209 -4.25 -21.35 -22.25
N PHE A 210 -2.93 -21.40 -22.47
CA PHE A 210 -2.06 -20.22 -22.31
C PHE A 210 -2.31 -19.15 -23.37
N HIS A 211 -2.62 -19.54 -24.62
CA HIS A 211 -2.84 -18.60 -25.72
C HIS A 211 -4.17 -17.85 -25.61
N ARG A 212 -5.28 -18.52 -25.27
CA ARG A 212 -6.58 -17.83 -25.08
C ARG A 212 -6.58 -16.92 -23.86
N LEU A 213 -5.95 -17.34 -22.76
CA LEU A 213 -5.84 -16.50 -21.56
C LEU A 213 -5.01 -15.24 -21.83
N ARG A 214 -3.96 -15.35 -22.67
CA ARG A 214 -3.17 -14.19 -23.14
C ARG A 214 -3.87 -13.36 -24.21
N GLN A 215 -4.68 -13.96 -25.10
CA GLN A 215 -5.38 -13.22 -26.17
C GLN A 215 -6.47 -12.28 -25.63
N GLN A 216 -7.12 -12.63 -24.51
CA GLN A 216 -8.06 -11.71 -23.84
C GLN A 216 -7.41 -10.39 -23.37
N LEU A 217 -6.08 -10.37 -23.15
CA LEU A 217 -5.32 -9.16 -22.85
C LEU A 217 -4.92 -8.36 -24.10
N ARG A 218 -4.78 -9.01 -25.27
CA ARG A 218 -4.33 -8.36 -26.51
C ARG A 218 -5.46 -7.61 -27.21
N GLU A 219 -6.70 -8.06 -27.09
CA GLU A 219 -7.87 -7.39 -27.70
C GLU A 219 -8.37 -6.17 -26.91
N ARG A 220 -7.90 -5.98 -25.67
CA ARG A 220 -8.28 -4.84 -24.80
C ARG A 220 -7.27 -3.69 -24.76
N LEU A 221 -6.09 -3.86 -25.34
CA LEU A 221 -5.13 -2.77 -25.47
C LEU A 221 -5.49 -1.95 -26.73
N PRO A 222 -5.77 -0.64 -26.62
CA PRO A 222 -5.86 0.20 -27.81
C PRO A 222 -4.51 0.12 -28.53
N GLN A 223 -4.55 -0.29 -29.79
CA GLN A 223 -3.38 -0.34 -30.65
C GLN A 223 -2.82 1.09 -30.81
N PRO A 224 -1.52 1.33 -30.65
CA PRO A 224 -0.94 2.63 -30.93
C PRO A 224 -0.91 2.83 -32.45
N GLY A 225 -1.88 3.58 -32.97
CA GLY A 225 -2.06 3.74 -34.41
C GLY A 225 -3.21 4.64 -34.83
N ALA A 226 -3.37 5.80 -34.20
CA ALA A 226 -4.13 6.91 -34.77
C ALA A 226 -3.34 8.20 -34.56
N GLY A 227 -2.21 8.31 -35.25
CA GLY A 227 -1.58 9.59 -35.54
C GLY A 227 -2.46 10.35 -36.53
N GLU A 228 -3.59 10.86 -36.07
CA GLU A 228 -4.40 11.79 -36.83
C GLU A 228 -3.81 13.19 -36.63
N LYS A 229 -3.17 13.67 -37.70
CA LYS A 229 -2.61 15.01 -37.80
C LYS A 229 -3.72 16.05 -37.56
N SER A 230 -3.87 16.51 -36.33
CA SER A 230 -4.53 17.79 -36.08
C SER A 230 -3.56 18.90 -36.49
N VAL A 231 -3.69 19.31 -37.75
CA VAL A 231 -3.06 20.50 -38.32
C VAL A 231 -3.45 21.71 -37.48
N CYS A 232 -2.52 22.25 -36.70
CA CYS A 232 -2.60 23.64 -36.25
C CYS A 232 -2.13 24.52 -37.42
N PRO A 233 -2.97 25.39 -38.00
CA PRO A 233 -2.55 26.26 -39.08
C PRO A 233 -1.72 27.41 -38.53
N GLY A 234 -0.50 27.54 -39.02
CA GLY A 234 0.25 28.80 -38.99
C GLY A 234 1.04 29.06 -37.70
N ARG A 235 2.32 28.72 -37.72
CA ARG A 235 3.42 29.63 -37.38
C ARG A 235 4.74 29.02 -37.84
N HIS A 236 5.51 29.83 -38.57
CA HIS A 236 6.81 29.47 -39.13
C HIS A 236 7.77 28.96 -38.05
N ALA A 237 8.44 27.85 -38.36
CA ALA A 237 9.57 27.35 -37.61
C ALA A 237 10.77 28.30 -37.82
N VAL A 238 11.37 28.74 -36.71
CA VAL A 238 12.71 29.33 -36.68
C VAL A 238 13.64 28.23 -36.18
N PRO A 239 14.72 27.87 -36.89
CA PRO A 239 15.68 26.88 -36.37
C PRO A 239 16.60 27.56 -35.36
N TYR A 240 16.65 27.06 -34.13
CA TYR A 240 17.69 27.41 -33.16
C TYR A 240 18.81 26.37 -33.25
N VAL A 241 20.00 26.86 -33.57
CA VAL A 241 21.26 26.11 -33.71
C VAL A 241 21.88 25.97 -32.32
N ALA A 242 22.26 24.74 -31.95
CA ALA A 242 22.99 24.46 -30.72
C ALA A 242 24.42 25.04 -30.79
N GLY A 243 24.82 25.72 -29.72
CA GLY A 243 26.19 26.09 -29.37
C GLY A 243 26.42 25.76 -27.90
#